data_AF-A0A6B3HG97-F1
#
_entry.id   AF-A0A6B3HG97-F1
#
_cell.length_a   1.000
_cell.length_b   1.000
_cell.length_c   1.000
_cell.angle_alpha   90.00
_cell.angle_beta   90.00
_cell.angle_gamma   90.00
#
_symmetry.space_group_name_H-M   'P 1'
#
loop_
_entity.id
_entity.type
_entity.pdbx_description
1 polymer ?
#
loop_
_entity_poly.entity_id
_entity_poly.type
_entity_poly.pdbx_seq_one_letter_code
_entity_poly.pdbx_strand_id
1 'polypeptide(L)' 'MTTTTAPQGRTELLRPDRTPVRVLVVDDEAPLAELLSMALRYEGWEVRSAGDGAGA' A
#
# COMPACT_ATOMS: atom_id res chain seq x y z
N MET A 1 -5.64 24.10 -24.86
CA MET A 1 -5.70 22.62 -24.80
C MET A 1 -4.66 22.18 -23.79
N THR A 2 -5.03 22.10 -22.51
CA THR A 2 -4.13 21.76 -21.40
C THR A 2 -4.00 20.24 -21.34
N THR A 3 -2.90 19.71 -21.83
CA THR A 3 -2.55 18.30 -21.67
C THR A 3 -2.00 18.07 -20.27
N THR A 4 -2.80 17.45 -19.40
CA THR A 4 -2.37 16.92 -18.11
C THR A 4 -1.50 15.69 -18.36
N THR A 5 -0.20 15.83 -18.12
CA THR A 5 0.75 14.70 -18.08
C THR A 5 0.35 13.78 -16.92
N ALA A 6 -0.24 12.63 -17.23
CA ALA A 6 -0.42 11.56 -16.25
C ALA A 6 0.98 10.97 -15.93
N PRO A 7 1.33 10.74 -14.64
CA PRO A 7 2.57 10.06 -14.31
C PRO A 7 2.50 8.63 -14.86
N GLN A 8 3.26 8.38 -15.92
CA GLN A 8 3.41 7.06 -16.51
C GLN A 8 4.35 6.24 -15.62
N GLY A 9 3.85 5.18 -14.98
CA GLY A 9 4.73 4.19 -14.34
C GLY A 9 4.25 3.45 -13.10
N ARG A 10 3.04 3.64 -12.60
CA ARG A 10 2.54 2.89 -11.44
C ARG A 10 1.14 2.41 -11.76
N THR A 11 0.97 1.09 -11.91
CA THR A 11 -0.35 0.49 -12.10
C THR A 11 -1.25 1.05 -11.01
N GLU A 12 -2.26 1.84 -11.38
CA GLU A 12 -3.35 2.22 -10.46
C GLU A 12 -4.14 0.94 -10.19
N LEU A 13 -3.54 0.07 -9.39
CA LEU A 13 -4.15 -1.12 -8.86
C LEU A 13 -5.18 -0.63 -7.86
N LEU A 14 -6.40 -0.49 -8.35
CA LEU A 14 -7.58 -0.15 -7.58
C LEU A 14 -8.38 -1.42 -7.35
N ARG A 15 -9.11 -1.44 -6.23
CA ARG A 15 -10.15 -2.44 -6.03
C ARG A 15 -11.30 -2.23 -7.02
N PRO A 16 -12.18 -3.24 -7.24
CA PRO A 16 -13.33 -3.11 -8.13
C PRO A 16 -14.27 -1.94 -7.78
N ASP A 17 -14.29 -1.53 -6.51
CA ASP A 17 -15.05 -0.37 -5.99
C ASP A 17 -14.34 0.98 -6.21
N ARG A 18 -13.22 1.00 -6.95
CA ARG A 18 -12.36 2.16 -7.22
C ARG A 18 -11.71 2.79 -5.98
N THR A 19 -11.67 2.07 -4.87
CA THR A 19 -10.89 2.47 -3.69
C THR A 19 -9.47 1.91 -3.74
N PRO A 20 -8.53 2.43 -2.92
CA PRO A 20 -7.19 1.87 -2.80
C PRO A 20 -7.18 0.38 -2.46
N VAL A 21 -6.15 -0.34 -2.91
CA VAL A 21 -5.85 -1.69 -2.44
C VAL A 21 -5.60 -1.66 -0.94
N ARG A 22 -6.10 -2.69 -0.24
CA ARG A 22 -5.89 -2.89 1.20
C ARG A 22 -4.86 -3.98 1.40
N VAL A 23 -3.86 -3.72 2.23
CA VAL A 23 -2.80 -4.67 2.58
C VAL A 23 -2.67 -4.80 4.09
N LEU A 24 -2.49 -6.03 4.54
CA LEU A 24 -2.04 -6.35 5.88
C LEU A 24 -0.61 -6.90 5.79
N VAL A 25 0.32 -6.26 6.47
CA VAL A 25 1.69 -6.76 6.68
C VAL A 25 1.71 -7.51 8.01
N VAL A 26 2.06 -8.79 7.99
CA VAL A 26 2.26 -9.59 9.20
C VAL A 26 3.72 -9.98 9.25
N ASP A 27 4.45 -9.41 10.20
CA ASP A 27 5.89 -9.59 10.33
C ASP A 27 6.29 -9.33 11.79
N ASP A 28 7.07 -10.23 12.39
CA ASP A 28 7.51 -10.16 13.78
C ASP A 28 8.66 -9.17 14.01
N GLU A 29 9.25 -8.65 12.92
CA GLU A 29 10.30 -7.63 12.95
C GLU A 29 9.73 -6.23 12.67
N ALA A 30 9.40 -5.49 13.74
CA ALA A 30 8.78 -4.16 13.63
C ALA A 30 9.47 -3.16 12.67
N PRO A 31 10.81 -3.03 12.63
CA PRO A 31 11.48 -2.12 11.71
C PRO A 31 11.27 -2.49 10.23
N LEU A 32 11.24 -3.80 9.91
CA LEU A 32 11.00 -4.28 8.55
C LEU A 32 9.54 -4.08 8.15
N ALA A 33 8.61 -4.39 9.07
CA ALA A 33 7.19 -4.16 8.90
C ALA A 33 6.87 -2.67 8.61
N GLU A 34 7.55 -1.75 9.32
CA GLU A 34 7.40 -0.31 9.12
C GLU A 34 7.94 0.15 7.76
N LEU A 35 9.14 -0.29 7.38
CA LEU A 35 9.74 0.02 6.07
C LEU A 35 8.86 -0.45 4.91
N LEU A 36 8.38 -1.70 4.97
CA LEU A 36 7.48 -2.25 3.96
C LEU A 36 6.15 -1.47 3.92
N SER A 37 5.60 -1.14 5.10
CA SER A 37 4.36 -0.35 5.18
C SER A 37 4.53 1.04 4.57
N MET A 38 5.68 1.69 4.76
CA MET A 38 5.98 2.97 4.11
C MET A 38 6.00 2.82 2.58
N ALA A 39 6.74 1.84 2.06
CA ALA A 39 6.83 1.60 0.62
C ALA A 39 5.45 1.37 -0.02
N LEU A 40 4.63 0.52 0.60
CA LEU A 40 3.28 0.23 0.10
C LEU A 40 2.33 1.43 0.19
N ARG A 41 2.46 2.30 1.21
CA ARG A 41 1.71 3.56 1.29
C ARG A 41 2.14 4.55 0.21
N TYR A 42 3.42 4.58 -0.17
CA TYR A 42 3.89 5.37 -1.32
C TYR A 42 3.29 4.90 -2.65
N GLU A 43 2.85 3.65 -2.74
CA GLU A 43 2.08 3.12 -3.87
C GLU A 43 0.60 3.53 -3.83
N GLY A 44 0.18 4.26 -2.79
CA GLY A 44 -1.20 4.73 -2.61
C GLY A 44 -2.14 3.70 -1.99
N TRP A 45 -1.61 2.62 -1.41
CA TRP A 45 -2.41 1.57 -0.78
C TRP A 45 -2.76 1.89 0.67
N GLU A 46 -3.88 1.34 1.14
CA GLU A 46 -4.28 1.36 2.55
C GLU A 46 -3.58 0.20 3.27
N VAL A 47 -2.70 0.51 4.22
CA VAL A 47 -1.82 -0.50 4.84
C VAL A 47 -1.98 -0.53 6.36
N ARG A 48 -2.20 -1.73 6.88
CA ARG A 48 -2.13 -2.07 8.31
C ARG A 48 -0.96 -3.04 8.54
N SER A 49 -0.39 -3.03 9.74
CA SER A 49 0.62 -3.99 10.17
C SER A 49 0.19 -4.69 11.46
N ALA A 50 0.63 -5.94 11.62
CA ALA A 50 0.53 -6.74 12.82
C ALA A 50 1.85 -7.48 13.07
N GLY A 51 2.22 -7.68 14.33
CA GLY A 51 3.44 -8.39 14.73
C GLY A 51 3.35 -9.91 14.60
N ASP A 52 2.13 -10.43 14.48
CA ASP A 52 1.84 -11.85 14.38
C ASP A 52 0.46 -12.07 13.75
N GLY A 53 0.13 -13.34 13.48
CA GLY A 53 -1.16 -13.71 12.90
C GLY A 53 -2.34 -13.61 13.88
N ALA A 54 -2.11 -13.48 15.18
CA ALA A 54 -3.19 -13.32 16.16
C ALA A 54 -3.67 -11.86 16.26
N GLY A 55 -2.78 -10.90 15.99
CA GLY A 55 -3.06 -9.47 15.92
C GLY A 55 -3.46 -8.95 14.53
N ALA A 56 -3.52 -9.85 13.54
CA ALA A 56 -3.89 -9.60 12.14
C ALA A 56 -5.36 -9.19 11.94
#